data_AF-A0A928D8B4-F1
#
_entry.id   AF-A0A928D8B4-F1
#
_cell.length_a   1.000
_cell.length_b   1.000
_cell.length_c   1.000
_cell.angle_alpha   90.00
_cell.angle_beta   90.00
_cell.angle_gamma   90.00
#
_symmetry.space_group_name_H-M   'P 1'
#
loop_
_entity.id
_entity.type
_entity.pdbx_description
1 polymer ?
#
loop_
_entity_poly.entity_id
_entity_poly.type
_entity_poly.pdbx_seq_one_letter_code
_entity_poly.pdbx_strand_id
1 'polypeptide(L)'
;MKRMFLFAVALSFFASGAEELSIDRVIVRQQWPWSTDVKVEYEISGVTEPVDICVEAWNGVERLDPARLNASMRGDIYNITKGGVKSFVIDPVAAFGTDDAALSDFKVKLSTVKSAGNMDEVLYRIYDLKTGDREDVTRAMLLNGEMGAVSRDYSALGESFGAEEGEFSTPFEDVLIWTGVTNDVKYKTTHLVMRKIPAKGASYLMGTNACQSLGKSSSNQSAHEVSFTNDYYMAVFELTEGQFLTLVTNSQYSIKSTMNYTNATDRYYRPYYARIAEDVAPHIIKSGGKGWPADGHAIAEDNNILKMLRTLTGDNGFDLPTEAVWEFACRAGSTNDLYIGMNRGDERLDMIARWKNNNGNLVNPDYNCTSAEGGTAIVGSYAPNVWGLYDMYGNLSEYCLDRYIGDLSPYAGDDPWGPTSSEASKEYYFRVLRGGDCTVDYNYGQYSSYRTYGNVANGGKGGVRLCLTIY
;
A
#
# COMPACT_ATOMS: atom_id res chain seq x y z
N MET A 1 35.90 31.96 -0.71
CA MET A 1 35.77 32.72 -1.97
C MET A 1 34.27 32.94 -2.19
N LYS A 2 33.76 34.17 -2.05
CA LYS A 2 32.31 34.45 -2.20
C LYS A 2 31.93 34.27 -3.67
N ARG A 3 31.05 33.33 -4.00
CA ARG A 3 30.43 33.22 -5.33
C ARG A 3 28.93 33.43 -5.17
N MET A 4 28.48 34.63 -5.52
CA MET A 4 27.08 34.95 -5.71
C MET A 4 26.79 34.72 -7.19
N PHE A 5 26.14 33.61 -7.51
CA PHE A 5 25.72 33.31 -8.88
C PHE A 5 24.29 33.79 -9.09
N LEU A 6 24.14 34.82 -9.92
CA LEU A 6 22.86 35.30 -10.43
C LEU A 6 22.60 34.53 -11.74
N PHE A 7 21.54 33.71 -11.80
CA PHE A 7 21.16 32.97 -13.02
C PHE A 7 19.82 33.42 -13.60
N ALA A 8 19.68 33.12 -14.89
CA ALA A 8 18.98 33.85 -15.95
C ALA A 8 17.45 34.05 -15.82
N VAL A 9 16.96 35.08 -16.51
CA VAL A 9 15.55 35.33 -16.85
C VAL A 9 15.26 34.67 -18.20
N ALA A 10 14.26 33.78 -18.26
CA ALA A 10 13.67 33.36 -19.53
C ALA A 10 12.51 34.31 -19.87
N LEU A 11 12.50 34.87 -21.08
CA LEU A 11 11.43 35.70 -21.65
C LEU A 11 10.53 34.84 -22.54
N SER A 12 9.21 34.96 -22.39
CA SER A 12 8.20 34.48 -23.36
C SER A 12 7.36 35.66 -23.86
N PHE A 13 7.05 35.71 -25.17
CA PHE A 13 6.29 36.78 -25.85
C PHE A 13 4.77 36.44 -25.94
N PHE A 14 3.95 37.50 -25.97
CA PHE A 14 2.47 37.52 -25.93
C PHE A 14 1.71 37.03 -27.18
N ALA A 15 0.47 36.56 -26.98
CA ALA A 15 -0.67 36.78 -27.88
C ALA A 15 -1.99 36.93 -27.07
N SER A 16 -2.95 37.65 -27.63
CA SER A 16 -4.17 38.18 -26.98
C SER A 16 -5.36 37.21 -26.94
N GLY A 17 -6.10 37.17 -25.83
CA GLY A 17 -7.50 36.74 -25.77
C GLY A 17 -7.77 35.66 -24.73
N ALA A 18 -8.56 35.99 -23.69
CA ALA A 18 -8.71 35.27 -22.42
C ALA A 18 -7.39 35.21 -21.62
N GLU A 19 -7.43 35.27 -20.29
CA GLU A 19 -6.24 34.97 -19.47
C GLU A 19 -5.91 33.49 -19.68
N GLU A 20 -5.11 33.20 -20.71
CA GLU A 20 -4.64 31.86 -21.01
C GLU A 20 -3.68 31.44 -19.88
N LEU A 21 -3.94 30.25 -19.33
CA LEU A 21 -3.12 29.65 -18.28
C LEU A 21 -1.65 29.72 -18.69
N SER A 22 -0.83 30.41 -17.90
CA SER A 22 0.55 30.72 -18.28
C SER A 22 1.47 30.76 -17.08
N ILE A 23 2.71 30.27 -17.30
CA ILE A 23 3.82 30.46 -16.36
C ILE A 23 4.60 31.68 -16.86
N ASP A 24 4.44 32.79 -16.15
CA ASP A 24 4.92 34.11 -16.55
C ASP A 24 6.39 34.31 -16.23
N ARG A 25 6.88 33.63 -15.18
CA ARG A 25 8.23 33.79 -14.68
C ARG A 25 8.71 32.52 -14.00
N VAL A 26 10.00 32.20 -14.19
CA VAL A 26 10.69 31.14 -13.44
C VAL A 26 12.05 31.68 -12.97
N ILE A 27 12.36 31.48 -11.70
CA ILE A 27 13.61 31.86 -11.06
C ILE A 27 14.17 30.63 -10.36
N VAL A 28 15.40 30.24 -10.69
CA VAL A 28 16.09 29.10 -10.08
C VAL A 28 17.24 29.62 -9.22
N ARG A 29 17.30 29.21 -7.95
CA ARG A 29 18.34 29.64 -7.01
C ARG A 29 18.77 28.51 -6.08
N GLN A 30 20.07 28.29 -6.00
CA GLN A 30 20.64 27.56 -4.87
C GLN A 30 20.37 28.34 -3.58
N GLN A 31 19.84 27.68 -2.55
CA GLN A 31 19.46 28.35 -1.30
C GLN A 31 20.66 28.88 -0.52
N TRP A 32 21.71 28.06 -0.40
CA TRP A 32 22.95 28.42 0.29
C TRP A 32 24.17 27.81 -0.43
N PRO A 33 25.36 28.43 -0.34
CA PRO A 33 26.58 27.89 -0.95
C PRO A 33 26.97 26.48 -0.46
N TRP A 34 26.47 26.06 0.69
CA TRP A 34 26.70 24.74 1.31
C TRP A 34 25.46 23.83 1.26
N SER A 35 24.35 24.29 0.67
CA SER A 35 23.12 23.52 0.56
C SER A 35 23.00 22.98 -0.86
N THR A 36 22.58 21.72 -0.97
CA THR A 36 22.24 21.09 -2.23
C THR A 36 20.86 21.49 -2.73
N ASP A 37 20.08 22.20 -1.91
CA ASP A 37 18.73 22.63 -2.26
C ASP A 37 18.73 23.72 -3.31
N VAL A 38 17.97 23.46 -4.38
CA VAL A 38 17.63 24.41 -5.44
C VAL A 38 16.17 24.80 -5.25
N LYS A 39 15.94 26.07 -4.91
CA LYS A 39 14.59 26.66 -4.89
C LYS A 39 14.24 27.17 -6.28
N VAL A 40 13.05 26.79 -6.74
CA VAL A 40 12.42 27.30 -7.96
C VAL A 40 11.23 28.15 -7.53
N GLU A 41 11.27 29.43 -7.87
CA GLU A 41 10.14 30.35 -7.71
C GLU A 41 9.53 30.60 -9.08
N TYR A 42 8.21 30.51 -9.20
CA TYR A 42 7.53 30.79 -10.46
C TYR A 42 6.25 31.59 -10.23
N GLU A 43 5.83 32.32 -11.25
CA GLU A 43 4.57 33.08 -11.25
C GLU A 43 3.65 32.45 -12.28
N ILE A 44 2.40 32.21 -11.88
CA ILE A 44 1.39 31.57 -12.72
C ILE A 44 0.11 32.43 -12.74
N SER A 45 -0.45 32.60 -13.93
CA SER A 45 -1.67 33.39 -14.18
C SER A 45 -2.70 32.56 -14.95
N GLY A 46 -3.95 33.03 -15.00
CA GLY A 46 -5.02 32.35 -15.76
C GLY A 46 -5.49 31.00 -15.16
N VAL A 47 -5.24 30.76 -13.87
CA VAL A 47 -5.67 29.52 -13.18
C VAL A 47 -7.19 29.56 -12.95
N THR A 48 -7.93 28.84 -13.78
CA THR A 48 -9.40 28.70 -13.70
C THR A 48 -9.86 27.34 -13.17
N GLU A 49 -9.00 26.33 -13.31
CA GLU A 49 -9.13 24.99 -12.73
C GLU A 49 -7.82 24.62 -12.03
N PRO A 50 -7.81 23.66 -11.09
CA PRO A 50 -6.58 23.22 -10.46
C PRO A 50 -5.57 22.63 -11.44
N VAL A 51 -4.31 23.03 -11.31
CA VAL A 51 -3.21 22.57 -12.18
C VAL A 51 -2.02 22.08 -11.38
N ASP A 52 -1.32 21.10 -11.93
CA ASP A 52 0.00 20.66 -11.46
C ASP A 52 1.10 21.20 -12.38
N ILE A 53 2.30 21.34 -11.84
CA ILE A 53 3.50 21.78 -12.55
C ILE A 53 4.34 20.56 -12.88
N CYS A 54 4.44 20.24 -14.15
CA CYS A 54 5.45 19.31 -14.64
C CYS A 54 6.81 20.00 -14.66
N VAL A 55 7.82 19.33 -14.11
CA VAL A 55 9.19 19.82 -14.04
C VAL A 55 10.08 18.90 -14.87
N GLU A 56 10.71 19.47 -15.90
CA GLU A 56 11.85 18.86 -16.57
C GLU A 56 13.13 19.53 -16.02
N ALA A 57 14.17 18.77 -15.71
CA ALA A 57 15.42 19.30 -15.17
C ALA A 57 16.66 18.78 -15.91
N TRP A 58 17.75 19.54 -15.90
CA TRP A 58 19.02 19.21 -16.55
C TRP A 58 20.21 19.56 -15.64
N ASN A 59 21.27 18.74 -15.68
CA ASN A 59 22.56 19.02 -15.02
C ASN A 59 23.54 19.82 -15.93
N GLY A 60 22.99 20.58 -16.88
CA GLY A 60 23.72 21.32 -17.90
C GLY A 60 23.48 20.79 -19.30
N VAL A 61 23.83 19.52 -19.55
CA VAL A 61 23.69 18.88 -20.88
C VAL A 61 22.73 17.69 -20.85
N GLU A 62 22.73 16.89 -19.78
CA GLU A 62 21.88 15.71 -19.70
C GLU A 62 20.55 16.04 -19.02
N ARG A 63 19.46 15.51 -19.60
CA ARG A 63 18.14 15.56 -18.98
C ARG A 63 18.15 14.60 -17.80
N LEU A 64 17.68 15.09 -16.66
CA LEU A 64 17.56 14.31 -15.44
C LEU A 64 16.34 13.41 -15.48
N ASP A 65 16.49 12.22 -14.89
CA ASP A 65 15.42 11.24 -14.78
C ASP A 65 14.21 11.81 -14.01
N PRO A 66 13.00 11.84 -14.61
CA PRO A 66 11.82 12.43 -13.97
C PRO A 66 11.38 11.73 -12.68
N ALA A 67 11.54 10.40 -12.57
CA ALA A 67 11.11 9.65 -11.39
C ALA A 67 11.97 10.01 -10.16
N ARG A 68 13.29 10.06 -10.34
CA ARG A 68 14.25 10.51 -9.32
C ARG A 68 14.11 11.99 -8.99
N LEU A 69 13.78 12.82 -9.99
CA LEU A 69 13.50 14.25 -9.78
C LEU A 69 12.34 14.41 -8.80
N ASN A 70 11.20 13.80 -9.14
CA ASN A 70 9.95 13.85 -8.38
C ASN A 70 10.12 13.45 -6.91
N ALA A 71 10.97 12.46 -6.63
CA ALA A 71 11.24 12.00 -5.27
C ALA A 71 11.92 13.05 -4.36
N SER A 72 12.59 14.05 -4.93
CA SER A 72 13.27 15.12 -4.19
C SER A 72 12.49 16.44 -4.13
N MET A 73 11.41 16.55 -4.91
CA MET A 73 10.66 17.79 -5.06
C MET A 73 9.63 17.98 -3.95
N ARG A 74 9.52 19.21 -3.43
CA ARG A 74 8.57 19.58 -2.38
C ARG A 74 8.16 21.04 -2.49
N GLY A 75 6.92 21.36 -2.14
CA GLY A 75 6.35 22.72 -2.21
C GLY A 75 5.22 22.85 -3.24
N ASP A 76 5.00 24.08 -3.73
CA ASP A 76 3.88 24.43 -4.60
C ASP A 76 4.08 23.87 -6.01
N ILE A 77 3.76 22.60 -6.22
CA ILE A 77 3.87 21.91 -7.51
C ILE A 77 2.54 21.30 -7.93
N TYR A 78 1.64 21.04 -6.98
CA TYR A 78 0.38 20.35 -7.22
C TYR A 78 -0.80 21.19 -6.77
N ASN A 79 -1.91 21.07 -7.50
CA ASN A 79 -3.20 21.70 -7.19
C ASN A 79 -3.13 23.20 -6.93
N ILE A 80 -2.51 23.90 -7.87
CA ILE A 80 -2.50 25.34 -7.85
C ILE A 80 -3.89 25.80 -8.25
N THR A 81 -4.62 26.36 -7.28
CA THR A 81 -5.99 26.83 -7.45
C THR A 81 -6.08 28.34 -7.64
N LYS A 82 -4.97 29.05 -7.42
CA LYS A 82 -4.88 30.51 -7.54
C LYS A 82 -3.54 30.90 -8.13
N GLY A 83 -3.57 31.88 -9.03
CA GLY A 83 -2.39 32.51 -9.58
C GLY A 83 -1.53 33.25 -8.55
N GLY A 84 -0.44 33.83 -9.04
CA GLY A 84 0.57 34.55 -8.26
C GLY A 84 1.85 33.75 -8.07
N VAL A 85 2.71 34.26 -7.18
CA VAL A 85 4.03 33.67 -6.94
C VAL A 85 3.92 32.40 -6.10
N LYS A 86 4.57 31.34 -6.57
CA LYS A 86 4.66 30.01 -5.97
C LYS A 86 6.12 29.60 -5.87
N SER A 87 6.40 28.60 -5.04
CA SER A 87 7.74 28.03 -5.00
C SER A 87 7.80 26.58 -4.59
N PHE A 88 8.80 25.90 -5.11
CA PHE A 88 9.16 24.56 -4.70
C PHE A 88 10.68 24.40 -4.59
N VAL A 89 11.11 23.31 -3.97
CA VAL A 89 12.51 22.97 -3.75
C VAL A 89 12.80 21.59 -4.32
N ILE A 90 13.96 21.46 -4.97
CA ILE A 90 14.54 20.22 -5.47
C ILE A 90 15.84 20.00 -4.72
N ASP A 91 16.14 18.76 -4.33
CA ASP A 91 17.50 18.37 -3.89
C ASP A 91 18.14 17.49 -4.98
N PRO A 92 18.89 18.08 -5.93
CA PRO A 92 19.47 17.33 -7.05
C PRO A 92 20.53 16.33 -6.60
N VAL A 93 21.21 16.59 -5.48
CA VAL A 93 22.24 15.68 -4.97
C VAL A 93 21.57 14.46 -4.35
N ALA A 94 20.50 14.62 -3.58
CA ALA A 94 19.73 13.47 -3.08
C ALA A 94 19.07 12.67 -4.22
N ALA A 95 18.54 13.33 -5.25
CA ALA A 95 17.90 12.65 -6.37
C ALA A 95 18.88 11.89 -7.27
N PHE A 96 20.04 12.49 -7.58
CA PHE A 96 20.89 12.04 -8.68
C PHE A 96 22.34 11.75 -8.28
N GLY A 97 22.74 12.05 -7.04
CA GLY A 97 24.10 11.79 -6.55
C GLY A 97 25.18 12.66 -7.19
N THR A 98 24.82 13.86 -7.67
CA THR A 98 25.72 14.63 -8.54
C THR A 98 26.89 15.30 -7.81
N ASP A 99 28.02 15.33 -8.52
CA ASP A 99 29.23 16.12 -8.29
C ASP A 99 28.89 17.63 -8.22
N ASP A 100 29.67 18.42 -7.46
CA ASP A 100 29.50 19.88 -7.30
C ASP A 100 29.38 20.66 -8.64
N ALA A 101 29.83 20.08 -9.75
CA ALA A 101 29.73 20.65 -11.10
C ALA A 101 28.29 20.67 -11.66
N ALA A 102 27.40 19.78 -11.23
CA ALA A 102 26.02 19.70 -11.71
C ALA A 102 25.13 20.83 -11.21
N LEU A 103 25.46 21.43 -10.05
CA LEU A 103 24.71 22.56 -9.48
C LEU A 103 24.94 23.87 -10.25
N SER A 104 26.10 24.04 -10.88
CA SER A 104 26.42 25.31 -11.57
C SER A 104 25.63 25.52 -12.87
N ASP A 105 25.18 24.45 -13.52
CA ASP A 105 24.43 24.51 -14.78
C ASP A 105 23.01 23.91 -14.66
N PHE A 106 22.50 23.77 -13.44
CA PHE A 106 21.18 23.22 -13.19
C PHE A 106 20.07 24.10 -13.79
N LYS A 107 19.26 23.51 -14.66
CA LYS A 107 18.17 24.19 -15.37
C LYS A 107 16.87 23.43 -15.18
N VAL A 108 15.76 24.18 -15.14
CA VAL A 108 14.42 23.59 -15.14
C VAL A 108 13.58 24.19 -16.27
N LYS A 109 12.62 23.40 -16.74
CA LYS A 109 11.53 23.85 -17.59
C LYS A 109 10.23 23.41 -16.93
N LEU A 110 9.32 24.36 -16.80
CA LEU A 110 8.02 24.14 -16.19
C LEU A 110 6.95 24.11 -17.28
N SER A 111 5.99 23.21 -17.14
CA SER A 111 4.75 23.21 -17.91
C SER A 111 3.59 22.90 -16.98
N THR A 112 2.38 23.29 -17.36
CA THR A 112 1.18 22.96 -16.60
C THR A 112 0.52 21.71 -17.17
N VAL A 113 -0.05 20.92 -16.27
CA VAL A 113 -1.03 19.88 -16.61
C VAL A 113 -2.24 20.06 -15.70
N LYS A 114 -3.41 19.62 -16.17
CA LYS A 114 -4.59 19.59 -15.30
C LYS A 114 -4.28 18.71 -14.10
N SER A 115 -4.62 19.20 -12.91
CA SER A 115 -4.32 18.48 -11.67
C SER A 115 -5.04 17.13 -11.67
N ALA A 116 -4.31 16.06 -11.35
CA ALA A 116 -4.88 14.74 -11.28
C ALA A 116 -5.63 14.56 -9.94
N GLY A 117 -6.93 14.27 -10.02
CA GLY A 117 -7.75 13.88 -8.88
C GLY A 117 -8.18 15.02 -7.93
N ASN A 118 -8.92 14.65 -6.89
CA ASN A 118 -9.42 15.56 -5.86
C ASN A 118 -8.37 15.74 -4.75
N MET A 119 -7.87 16.95 -4.52
CA MET A 119 -6.81 17.16 -3.53
C MET A 119 -7.20 17.03 -2.07
N ASP A 120 -8.47 17.27 -1.78
CA ASP A 120 -9.02 17.06 -0.44
C ASP A 120 -9.38 15.58 -0.23
N GLU A 121 -9.16 14.71 -1.24
CA GLU A 121 -9.36 13.28 -1.08
C GLU A 121 -8.41 12.73 -0.02
N VAL A 122 -8.99 12.18 1.05
CA VAL A 122 -8.27 11.40 2.05
C VAL A 122 -7.87 10.08 1.42
N LEU A 123 -6.56 9.90 1.28
CA LEU A 123 -5.95 8.75 0.64
C LEU A 123 -5.43 7.73 1.66
N TYR A 124 -5.07 8.19 2.86
CA TYR A 124 -4.70 7.32 3.97
C TYR A 124 -5.33 7.84 5.27
N ARG A 125 -5.61 6.94 6.20
CA ARG A 125 -5.99 7.24 7.59
C ARG A 125 -4.96 6.62 8.52
N ILE A 126 -4.48 7.38 9.47
CA ILE A 126 -3.52 6.93 10.48
C ILE A 126 -4.24 6.93 11.82
N TYR A 127 -4.25 5.80 12.51
CA TYR A 127 -4.82 5.68 13.85
C TYR A 127 -3.69 5.46 14.86
N ASP A 128 -3.57 6.31 15.88
CA ASP A 128 -2.68 6.06 17.01
C ASP A 128 -3.30 4.97 17.91
N LEU A 129 -2.64 3.83 18.05
CA LEU A 129 -3.12 2.69 18.82
C LEU A 129 -2.97 2.87 20.35
N LYS A 130 -2.43 4.00 20.80
CA LYS A 130 -2.36 4.39 22.21
C LYS A 130 -3.53 5.28 22.62
N THR A 131 -3.90 6.24 21.76
CA THR A 131 -4.91 7.25 22.09
C THR A 131 -6.23 7.05 21.37
N GLY A 132 -6.22 6.38 20.20
CA GLY A 132 -7.36 6.27 19.30
C GLY A 132 -7.52 7.44 18.33
N ASP A 133 -6.64 8.44 18.40
CA ASP A 133 -6.70 9.61 17.53
C ASP A 133 -6.48 9.22 16.07
N ARG A 134 -7.25 9.87 15.19
CA ARG A 134 -7.19 9.69 13.74
C ARG A 134 -6.57 10.92 13.08
N GLU A 135 -5.60 10.69 12.20
CA GLU A 135 -5.06 11.67 11.26
C GLU A 135 -5.42 11.24 9.83
N ASP A 136 -5.98 12.16 9.05
CA ASP A 136 -6.32 11.94 7.64
C ASP A 136 -5.21 12.52 6.76
N VAL A 137 -4.65 11.70 5.87
CA VAL A 137 -3.62 12.12 4.91
C VAL A 137 -4.27 12.30 3.54
N THR A 138 -4.29 13.55 3.07
CA THR A 138 -4.90 13.89 1.78
C THR A 138 -3.94 13.70 0.61
N ARG A 139 -4.49 13.66 -0.62
CA ARG A 139 -3.70 13.72 -1.85
C ARG A 139 -2.76 14.94 -1.84
N ALA A 140 -3.23 16.12 -1.43
CA ALA A 140 -2.40 17.31 -1.33
C ALA A 140 -1.17 17.12 -0.43
N MET A 141 -1.34 16.56 0.78
CA MET A 141 -0.23 16.38 1.73
C MET A 141 0.89 15.48 1.15
N LEU A 142 0.50 14.42 0.44
CA LEU A 142 1.45 13.54 -0.24
C LEU A 142 2.16 14.26 -1.38
N LEU A 143 1.39 14.97 -2.21
CA LEU A 143 1.93 15.66 -3.37
C LEU A 143 2.85 16.83 -2.98
N ASN A 144 2.57 17.51 -1.87
CA ASN A 144 3.38 18.61 -1.33
C ASN A 144 4.66 18.13 -0.62
N GLY A 145 4.82 16.81 -0.40
CA GLY A 145 5.96 16.22 0.29
C GLY A 145 5.89 16.32 1.82
N GLU A 146 4.72 16.66 2.38
CA GLU A 146 4.51 16.80 3.83
C GLU A 146 4.71 15.47 4.56
N MET A 147 4.41 14.36 3.87
CA MET A 147 4.55 13.00 4.39
C MET A 147 5.88 12.33 4.03
N GLY A 148 6.81 13.05 3.40
CA GLY A 148 8.10 12.51 2.96
C GLY A 148 8.02 11.77 1.63
N ALA A 149 8.67 10.60 1.55
CA ALA A 149 8.88 9.89 0.28
C ALA A 149 7.57 9.36 -0.34
N VAL A 150 7.32 9.71 -1.60
CA VAL A 150 6.12 9.31 -2.35
C VAL A 150 6.52 8.87 -3.76
N SER A 151 6.03 7.72 -4.20
CA SER A 151 6.16 7.27 -5.59
C SER A 151 4.90 7.62 -6.39
N ARG A 152 5.11 8.13 -7.60
CA ARG A 152 4.06 8.62 -8.52
C ARG A 152 4.03 7.90 -9.85
N ASP A 153 5.03 7.06 -10.07
CA ASP A 153 5.19 6.31 -11.29
C ASP A 153 5.53 4.87 -10.93
N TYR A 154 4.56 3.99 -11.14
CA TYR A 154 4.75 2.57 -10.89
C TYR A 154 5.49 1.88 -12.05
N SER A 155 5.49 2.47 -13.25
CA SER A 155 6.23 1.90 -14.38
C SER A 155 7.75 2.02 -14.19
N ALA A 156 8.21 3.06 -13.49
CA ALA A 156 9.60 3.20 -13.06
C ALA A 156 10.04 2.12 -12.05
N LEU A 157 9.12 1.60 -11.23
CA LEU A 157 9.36 0.38 -10.45
C LEU A 157 9.60 -0.80 -11.41
N GLY A 158 8.78 -0.91 -12.46
CA GLY A 158 8.95 -1.90 -13.53
C GLY A 158 10.30 -1.90 -14.26
N GLU A 159 10.83 -0.72 -14.60
CA GLU A 159 12.18 -0.60 -15.18
C GLU A 159 13.26 -1.03 -14.19
N SER A 160 13.10 -0.71 -12.89
CA SER A 160 13.98 -1.21 -11.83
C SER A 160 13.87 -2.73 -11.61
N PHE A 161 12.83 -3.36 -12.18
CA PHE A 161 12.57 -4.79 -12.15
C PHE A 161 13.08 -5.53 -13.40
N GLY A 162 13.80 -4.83 -14.29
CA GLY A 162 14.41 -5.41 -15.48
C GLY A 162 13.42 -5.79 -16.59
N ALA A 163 12.22 -5.23 -16.57
CA ALA A 163 11.24 -5.47 -17.62
C ALA A 163 11.51 -4.64 -18.86
N GLU A 164 11.21 -5.20 -20.02
CA GLU A 164 11.30 -4.50 -21.30
C GLU A 164 10.19 -3.42 -21.42
N GLU A 165 10.45 -2.40 -22.24
CA GLU A 165 9.50 -1.32 -22.52
C GLU A 165 8.16 -1.89 -23.01
N GLY A 166 7.09 -1.67 -22.25
CA GLY A 166 5.75 -2.20 -22.57
C GLY A 166 5.35 -3.52 -21.89
N GLU A 167 6.24 -4.19 -21.14
CA GLU A 167 5.88 -5.37 -20.32
C GLU A 167 4.95 -5.00 -19.15
N PHE A 168 5.12 -3.82 -18.58
CA PHE A 168 4.21 -3.24 -17.60
C PHE A 168 3.12 -2.44 -18.30
N SER A 169 2.17 -3.12 -18.95
CA SER A 169 1.00 -2.45 -19.50
C SER A 169 -0.02 -2.15 -18.40
N THR A 170 0.24 -1.16 -17.55
CA THR A 170 -0.85 -0.64 -16.70
C THR A 170 -0.98 0.87 -16.78
N PRO A 171 -2.15 1.36 -17.26
CA PRO A 171 -2.49 2.77 -17.37
C PRO A 171 -3.05 3.24 -16.03
N PHE A 172 -2.26 3.20 -14.96
CA PHE A 172 -2.70 3.84 -13.71
C PHE A 172 -2.38 5.32 -13.81
N GLU A 173 -3.22 6.05 -14.56
CA GLU A 173 -3.32 7.49 -14.40
C GLU A 173 -3.61 7.73 -12.90
N ASP A 174 -2.76 8.50 -12.21
CA ASP A 174 -2.89 8.85 -10.78
C ASP A 174 -2.39 7.80 -9.75
N VAL A 175 -1.29 7.09 -10.02
CA VAL A 175 -0.56 6.35 -8.97
C VAL A 175 0.01 7.34 -7.94
N LEU A 176 -0.35 7.15 -6.67
CA LEU A 176 0.23 7.90 -5.57
C LEU A 176 0.46 7.02 -4.34
N ILE A 177 1.69 6.52 -4.21
CA ILE A 177 2.09 5.57 -3.17
C ILE A 177 2.93 6.28 -2.12
N TRP A 178 2.47 6.28 -0.88
CA TRP A 178 3.24 6.82 0.23
C TRP A 178 4.29 5.81 0.71
N THR A 179 5.46 5.83 0.07
CA THR A 179 6.60 4.97 0.45
C THR A 179 7.21 5.36 1.81
N GLY A 180 7.05 6.61 2.25
CA GLY A 180 7.57 7.10 3.53
C GLY A 180 7.03 6.35 4.76
N VAL A 181 5.93 5.62 4.61
CA VAL A 181 5.36 4.76 5.66
C VAL A 181 6.35 3.67 6.13
N THR A 182 7.33 3.27 5.31
CA THR A 182 8.36 2.29 5.71
C THR A 182 9.51 2.91 6.48
N ASN A 183 9.68 4.23 6.45
CA ASN A 183 10.83 4.94 7.01
C ASN A 183 10.69 5.24 8.50
N ASP A 184 9.46 5.38 8.99
CA ASP A 184 9.18 5.62 10.40
C ASP A 184 8.62 4.36 11.06
N VAL A 185 9.37 3.85 12.05
CA VAL A 185 9.04 2.65 12.80
C VAL A 185 7.70 2.74 13.53
N LYS A 186 7.17 3.94 13.80
CA LYS A 186 5.87 4.12 14.47
C LYS A 186 4.72 3.52 13.64
N TYR A 187 4.79 3.56 12.31
CA TYR A 187 3.77 3.00 11.42
C TYR A 187 3.78 1.48 11.38
N LYS A 188 4.83 0.85 11.91
CA LYS A 188 4.94 -0.60 12.11
C LYS A 188 4.76 -1.02 13.58
N THR A 189 4.48 -0.09 14.50
CA THR A 189 4.47 -0.40 15.94
C THR A 189 3.34 0.23 16.73
N THR A 190 3.10 1.53 16.62
CA THR A 190 2.12 2.22 17.46
C THR A 190 1.01 2.88 16.67
N HIS A 191 1.12 2.94 15.35
CA HIS A 191 0.11 3.51 14.47
C HIS A 191 -0.34 2.46 13.47
N LEU A 192 -1.64 2.45 13.16
CA LEU A 192 -2.22 1.67 12.08
C LEU A 192 -2.49 2.60 10.90
N VAL A 193 -1.80 2.35 9.77
CA VAL A 193 -1.96 3.12 8.54
C VAL A 193 -2.87 2.37 7.58
N MET A 194 -3.98 2.99 7.22
CA MET A 194 -5.03 2.44 6.38
C MET A 194 -5.06 3.19 5.05
N ARG A 195 -4.90 2.49 3.94
CA ARG A 195 -4.95 3.04 2.58
C ARG A 195 -6.36 2.93 2.02
N LYS A 196 -6.90 4.04 1.49
CA LYS A 196 -8.13 4.03 0.71
C LYS A 196 -7.95 3.22 -0.57
N ILE A 197 -8.87 2.29 -0.82
CA ILE A 197 -8.98 1.50 -2.04
C ILE A 197 -10.20 2.01 -2.82
N PRO A 198 -10.02 2.52 -4.05
CA PRO A 198 -11.09 3.12 -4.86
C PRO A 198 -11.95 2.03 -5.52
N ALA A 199 -12.65 1.26 -4.70
CA ALA A 199 -13.44 0.11 -5.15
C ALA A 199 -14.86 0.48 -5.60
N LYS A 200 -15.39 1.64 -5.19
CA LYS A 200 -16.79 2.01 -5.46
C LYS A 200 -17.13 1.97 -6.94
N GLY A 201 -18.08 1.11 -7.31
CA GLY A 201 -18.53 0.92 -8.69
C GLY A 201 -17.55 0.13 -9.56
N ALA A 202 -16.43 -0.33 -9.00
CA ALA A 202 -15.51 -1.23 -9.69
C ALA A 202 -16.07 -2.65 -9.71
N SER A 203 -15.65 -3.41 -10.72
CA SER A 203 -15.88 -4.85 -10.80
C SER A 203 -14.61 -5.53 -11.27
N TYR A 204 -14.41 -6.77 -10.85
CA TYR A 204 -13.28 -7.57 -11.29
C TYR A 204 -13.64 -9.05 -11.36
N LEU A 205 -12.83 -9.79 -12.11
CA LEU A 205 -12.93 -11.23 -12.20
C LEU A 205 -12.12 -11.86 -11.06
N MET A 206 -12.79 -12.27 -9.99
CA MET A 206 -12.20 -12.97 -8.86
C MET A 206 -11.88 -14.42 -9.23
N GLY A 207 -10.73 -14.93 -8.82
CA GLY A 207 -10.27 -16.28 -9.16
C GLY A 207 -9.50 -16.35 -10.49
N THR A 208 -9.46 -17.52 -11.11
CA THR A 208 -8.74 -17.77 -12.36
C THR A 208 -9.37 -18.88 -13.20
N ASN A 209 -9.34 -18.71 -14.52
CA ASN A 209 -9.74 -19.74 -15.48
C ASN A 209 -8.58 -20.69 -15.84
N ALA A 210 -7.34 -20.37 -15.44
CA ALA A 210 -6.13 -21.07 -15.87
C ALA A 210 -5.78 -22.30 -15.00
N CYS A 211 -6.50 -22.56 -13.90
CA CYS A 211 -6.09 -23.53 -12.88
C CYS A 211 -6.24 -25.03 -13.28
N GLN A 212 -6.55 -25.33 -14.55
CA GLN A 212 -6.59 -26.71 -15.07
C GLN A 212 -5.19 -27.38 -15.13
N SER A 213 -4.09 -26.61 -15.06
CA SER A 213 -2.72 -27.10 -15.30
C SER A 213 -2.01 -27.76 -14.11
N LEU A 214 -2.58 -27.77 -12.89
CA LEU A 214 -1.91 -28.29 -11.69
C LEU A 214 -2.67 -29.39 -10.91
N GLY A 215 -3.74 -29.97 -11.46
CA GLY A 215 -4.42 -31.11 -10.83
C GLY A 215 -5.11 -30.82 -9.48
N LYS A 216 -5.22 -29.55 -9.07
CA LYS A 216 -6.14 -29.10 -8.01
C LYS A 216 -7.51 -28.82 -8.65
N SER A 217 -8.60 -29.18 -7.97
CA SER A 217 -9.96 -29.02 -8.48
C SER A 217 -10.20 -27.61 -9.04
N SER A 218 -10.59 -27.53 -10.32
CA SER A 218 -10.87 -26.28 -11.02
C SER A 218 -11.95 -25.43 -10.35
N SER A 219 -12.83 -26.06 -9.56
CA SER A 219 -13.91 -25.38 -8.82
C SER A 219 -13.40 -24.40 -7.76
N ASN A 220 -12.20 -24.65 -7.20
CA ASN A 220 -11.77 -23.93 -6.01
C ASN A 220 -11.30 -22.52 -6.24
N GLN A 221 -10.98 -22.18 -7.48
CA GLN A 221 -10.52 -20.86 -7.89
C GLN A 221 -11.30 -20.39 -9.12
N SER A 222 -12.51 -20.94 -9.36
CA SER A 222 -13.33 -20.60 -10.52
C SER A 222 -13.52 -19.10 -10.66
N ALA A 223 -13.25 -18.58 -11.85
CA ALA A 223 -13.42 -17.18 -12.14
C ALA A 223 -14.91 -16.77 -12.06
N HIS A 224 -15.21 -15.68 -11.37
CA HIS A 224 -16.56 -15.11 -11.27
C HIS A 224 -16.52 -13.60 -11.06
N GLU A 225 -17.56 -12.88 -11.47
CA GLU A 225 -17.62 -11.42 -11.34
C GLU A 225 -17.98 -11.00 -9.91
N VAL A 226 -17.21 -10.04 -9.40
CA VAL A 226 -17.46 -9.38 -8.13
C VAL A 226 -17.44 -7.87 -8.33
N SER A 227 -18.37 -7.18 -7.69
CA SER A 227 -18.52 -5.72 -7.72
C SER A 227 -18.54 -5.15 -6.29
N PHE A 228 -18.19 -3.87 -6.16
CA PHE A 228 -18.17 -3.19 -4.87
C PHE A 228 -19.05 -1.95 -4.88
N THR A 229 -19.89 -1.79 -3.86
CA THR A 229 -20.77 -0.61 -3.76
C THR A 229 -20.10 0.58 -3.10
N ASN A 230 -19.00 0.36 -2.38
CA ASN A 230 -18.30 1.38 -1.61
C ASN A 230 -16.78 1.27 -1.73
N ASP A 231 -16.12 2.41 -1.54
CA ASP A 231 -14.69 2.43 -1.25
C ASP A 231 -14.48 1.86 0.15
N TYR A 232 -13.31 1.27 0.38
CA TYR A 232 -12.92 0.80 1.69
C TYR A 232 -11.47 1.22 1.98
N TYR A 233 -11.07 1.11 3.22
CA TYR A 233 -9.69 1.27 3.62
C TYR A 233 -9.10 -0.10 3.99
N MET A 234 -7.83 -0.32 3.68
CA MET A 234 -7.09 -1.52 4.04
C MET A 234 -5.74 -1.17 4.66
N ALA A 235 -5.35 -1.87 5.71
CA ALA A 235 -4.06 -1.66 6.35
C ALA A 235 -2.92 -1.88 5.34
N VAL A 236 -1.97 -0.93 5.32
CA VAL A 236 -0.80 -0.93 4.42
C VAL A 236 0.07 -2.17 4.62
N PHE A 237 0.14 -2.66 5.85
CA PHE A 237 0.87 -3.86 6.26
C PHE A 237 -0.07 -4.89 6.89
N GLU A 238 0.40 -6.14 6.97
CA GLU A 238 -0.09 -7.10 7.97
C GLU A 238 0.03 -6.47 9.37
N LEU A 239 -0.91 -6.79 10.27
CA LEU A 239 -0.85 -6.35 11.66
C LEU A 239 0.45 -6.85 12.30
N THR A 240 1.26 -5.96 12.85
CA THR A 240 2.56 -6.33 13.43
C THR A 240 2.46 -6.74 14.90
N GLU A 241 3.47 -7.43 15.43
CA GLU A 241 3.49 -7.71 16.88
C GLU A 241 3.58 -6.43 17.72
N GLY A 242 4.23 -5.37 17.20
CA GLY A 242 4.27 -4.07 17.85
C GLY A 242 2.90 -3.41 17.94
N GLN A 243 2.14 -3.42 16.85
CA GLN A 243 0.78 -2.86 16.81
C GLN A 243 -0.16 -3.67 17.70
N PHE A 244 -0.11 -5.01 17.62
CA PHE A 244 -0.86 -5.87 18.51
C PHE A 244 -0.54 -5.59 19.98
N LEU A 245 0.74 -5.55 20.35
CA LEU A 245 1.14 -5.28 21.73
C LEU A 245 0.70 -3.88 22.19
N THR A 246 0.85 -2.86 21.34
CA THR A 246 0.40 -1.51 21.65
C THR A 246 -1.10 -1.48 21.93
N LEU A 247 -1.91 -2.09 21.06
CA LEU A 247 -3.35 -2.14 21.21
C LEU A 247 -3.79 -2.85 22.49
N VAL A 248 -3.26 -4.05 22.76
CA VAL A 248 -3.66 -4.81 23.96
C VAL A 248 -3.15 -4.19 25.26
N THR A 249 -2.00 -3.49 25.25
CA THR A 249 -1.45 -2.84 26.45
C THR A 249 -2.23 -1.58 26.82
N ASN A 250 -2.74 -0.84 25.82
CA ASN A 250 -3.50 0.39 26.05
C ASN A 250 -5.01 0.15 26.17
N SER A 251 -5.46 -1.11 26.01
CA SER A 251 -6.87 -1.44 26.12
C SER A 251 -7.30 -1.68 27.57
N GLN A 252 -8.53 -1.29 27.90
CA GLN A 252 -9.22 -1.73 29.11
C GLN A 252 -9.60 -3.23 29.08
N TYR A 253 -9.49 -3.89 27.93
CA TYR A 253 -9.82 -5.29 27.73
C TYR A 253 -8.59 -6.19 27.89
N SER A 254 -8.76 -7.33 28.54
CA SER A 254 -7.65 -8.27 28.75
C SER A 254 -7.64 -9.39 27.71
N ILE A 255 -6.56 -9.46 26.92
CA ILE A 255 -6.20 -10.58 26.04
C ILE A 255 -4.78 -11.01 26.40
N LYS A 256 -4.47 -12.31 26.28
CA LYS A 256 -3.10 -12.80 26.53
C LYS A 256 -2.14 -12.25 25.47
N SER A 257 -1.21 -11.39 25.83
CA SER A 257 -0.17 -10.93 24.90
C SER A 257 1.02 -11.90 24.90
N THR A 258 1.08 -12.78 23.90
CA THR A 258 2.22 -13.68 23.72
C THR A 258 2.92 -13.33 22.42
N MET A 259 4.16 -12.85 22.51
CA MET A 259 4.99 -12.58 21.35
C MET A 259 5.44 -13.90 20.72
N ASN A 260 5.40 -14.00 19.39
CA ASN A 260 5.79 -15.20 18.66
C ASN A 260 7.28 -15.18 18.29
N TYR A 261 7.92 -14.00 18.27
CA TYR A 261 9.35 -13.89 17.96
C TYR A 261 10.16 -13.56 19.22
N THR A 262 11.27 -14.27 19.40
CA THR A 262 12.20 -14.06 20.52
C THR A 262 13.28 -13.03 20.20
N ASN A 263 13.55 -12.71 18.93
CA ASN A 263 14.51 -11.68 18.56
C ASN A 263 13.99 -10.29 18.93
N ALA A 264 14.60 -9.67 19.94
CA ALA A 264 14.16 -8.38 20.45
C ALA A 264 14.38 -7.22 19.46
N THR A 265 15.29 -7.37 18.50
CA THR A 265 15.68 -6.32 17.56
C THR A 265 14.59 -6.03 16.53
N ASP A 266 13.88 -7.05 16.07
CA ASP A 266 12.95 -6.93 14.95
C ASP A 266 11.52 -7.43 15.20
N ARG A 267 11.26 -8.16 16.31
CA ARG A 267 9.95 -8.77 16.59
C ARG A 267 8.77 -7.81 16.45
N TYR A 268 8.95 -6.55 16.85
CA TYR A 268 7.88 -5.55 16.83
C TYR A 268 7.46 -5.16 15.42
N TYR A 269 8.32 -5.34 14.42
CA TYR A 269 8.07 -4.97 13.03
C TYR A 269 7.68 -6.18 12.16
N ARG A 270 7.66 -7.38 12.73
CA ARG A 270 7.24 -8.61 12.05
C ARG A 270 5.72 -8.77 12.11
N PRO A 271 5.11 -9.44 11.12
CA PRO A 271 3.68 -9.73 11.16
C PRO A 271 3.32 -10.59 12.37
N TYR A 272 2.21 -10.26 13.01
CA TYR A 272 1.69 -10.98 14.16
C TYR A 272 1.04 -12.29 13.72
N TYR A 273 1.52 -13.40 14.27
CA TYR A 273 0.84 -14.69 14.17
C TYR A 273 -0.39 -14.70 15.09
N ALA A 274 -1.49 -14.16 14.60
CA ALA A 274 -2.73 -14.03 15.33
C ALA A 274 -3.34 -15.39 15.63
N ARG A 275 -3.72 -15.62 16.89
CA ARG A 275 -4.48 -16.80 17.28
C ARG A 275 -5.95 -16.48 17.08
N ILE A 276 -6.51 -16.96 15.98
CA ILE A 276 -7.77 -16.42 15.47
C ILE A 276 -8.94 -16.61 16.45
N ALA A 277 -9.00 -17.75 17.12
CA ALA A 277 -10.04 -18.05 18.11
C ALA A 277 -9.85 -17.34 19.46
N GLU A 278 -8.74 -16.65 19.70
CA GLU A 278 -8.47 -15.99 20.98
C GLU A 278 -8.36 -14.48 20.82
N ASP A 279 -7.65 -14.05 19.78
CA ASP A 279 -7.28 -12.65 19.57
C ASP A 279 -8.28 -11.94 18.67
N VAL A 280 -8.93 -12.65 17.74
CA VAL A 280 -9.74 -12.01 16.68
C VAL A 280 -11.22 -12.31 16.85
N ALA A 281 -11.60 -13.59 16.98
CA ALA A 281 -12.99 -14.01 16.98
C ALA A 281 -13.29 -15.11 18.03
N PRO A 282 -13.10 -14.84 19.33
CA PRO A 282 -13.34 -15.80 20.41
C PRO A 282 -14.76 -16.37 20.52
N HIS A 283 -15.76 -15.65 20.00
CA HIS A 283 -17.12 -16.16 19.92
C HIS A 283 -17.21 -17.46 19.09
N ILE A 284 -16.28 -17.68 18.14
CA ILE A 284 -16.33 -18.85 17.24
C ILE A 284 -16.28 -20.19 17.96
N ILE A 285 -15.56 -20.27 19.09
CA ILE A 285 -15.47 -21.50 19.87
C ILE A 285 -16.79 -21.77 20.58
N LYS A 286 -17.39 -20.74 21.16
CA LYS A 286 -18.65 -20.82 21.90
C LYS A 286 -19.82 -21.20 21.00
N SER A 287 -19.86 -20.66 19.79
CA SER A 287 -20.95 -20.86 18.84
C SER A 287 -20.80 -22.13 17.98
N GLY A 288 -19.75 -22.91 18.18
CA GLY A 288 -19.48 -24.08 17.33
C GLY A 288 -19.15 -23.70 15.89
N GLY A 289 -18.55 -22.52 15.68
CA GLY A 289 -18.26 -21.98 14.36
C GLY A 289 -19.43 -21.26 13.68
N LYS A 290 -20.59 -21.16 14.32
CA LYS A 290 -21.80 -20.49 13.79
C LYS A 290 -21.77 -18.99 14.06
N GLY A 291 -22.52 -18.19 13.30
CA GLY A 291 -22.63 -16.75 13.51
C GLY A 291 -21.40 -15.92 13.13
N TRP A 292 -20.36 -16.49 12.53
CA TRP A 292 -19.26 -15.69 11.97
C TRP A 292 -19.06 -16.00 10.47
N PRO A 293 -19.21 -15.01 9.56
CA PRO A 293 -19.84 -13.70 9.83
C PRO A 293 -21.31 -13.84 10.19
N ALA A 294 -21.80 -12.97 11.07
CA ALA A 294 -23.22 -12.89 11.42
C ALA A 294 -23.94 -12.02 10.39
N ASP A 295 -23.47 -10.78 10.25
CA ASP A 295 -24.05 -9.73 9.41
C ASP A 295 -22.96 -9.06 8.57
N GLY A 296 -22.15 -9.84 7.85
CA GLY A 296 -21.00 -9.32 7.08
C GLY A 296 -19.82 -8.83 7.93
N HIS A 297 -19.87 -9.08 9.24
CA HIS A 297 -18.86 -8.64 10.20
C HIS A 297 -18.38 -9.76 11.11
N ALA A 298 -17.14 -9.66 11.59
CA ALA A 298 -16.68 -10.47 12.71
C ALA A 298 -17.38 -10.02 14.01
N ILE A 299 -17.92 -11.00 14.74
CA ILE A 299 -18.59 -10.76 16.02
C ILE A 299 -17.57 -10.24 17.06
N ALA A 300 -17.88 -9.08 17.65
CA ALA A 300 -17.06 -8.41 18.67
C ALA A 300 -17.67 -8.44 20.08
N GLU A 301 -18.42 -9.49 20.43
CA GLU A 301 -19.06 -9.61 21.75
C GLU A 301 -18.02 -9.79 22.88
N ASP A 302 -16.98 -10.57 22.61
CA ASP A 302 -15.90 -10.90 23.54
C ASP A 302 -14.69 -9.95 23.42
N ASN A 303 -13.79 -9.95 24.40
CA ASN A 303 -12.55 -9.18 24.33
C ASN A 303 -11.67 -9.71 23.18
N ASN A 304 -11.59 -8.97 22.08
CA ASN A 304 -10.78 -9.27 20.91
C ASN A 304 -10.22 -7.98 20.28
N ILE A 305 -9.27 -8.10 19.35
CA ILE A 305 -8.58 -6.94 18.75
C ILE A 305 -9.54 -6.02 17.99
N LEU A 306 -10.59 -6.55 17.36
CA LEU A 306 -11.56 -5.74 16.61
C LEU A 306 -12.41 -4.91 17.57
N LYS A 307 -12.89 -5.50 18.68
CA LYS A 307 -13.57 -4.77 19.75
C LYS A 307 -12.69 -3.69 20.34
N MET A 308 -11.42 -4.00 20.59
CA MET A 308 -10.44 -3.03 21.10
C MET A 308 -10.29 -1.85 20.13
N LEU A 309 -10.09 -2.11 18.84
CA LEU A 309 -9.95 -1.07 17.81
C LEU A 309 -11.21 -0.23 17.65
N ARG A 310 -12.38 -0.85 17.54
CA ARG A 310 -13.68 -0.16 17.43
C ARG A 310 -13.94 0.73 18.64
N THR A 311 -13.62 0.25 19.84
CA THR A 311 -13.78 1.03 21.09
C THR A 311 -12.78 2.17 21.19
N LEU A 312 -11.51 1.90 20.86
CA LEU A 312 -10.42 2.87 20.99
C LEU A 312 -10.61 4.03 20.01
N THR A 313 -10.95 3.72 18.76
CA THR A 313 -11.05 4.73 17.68
C THR A 313 -12.45 5.33 17.54
N GLY A 314 -13.47 4.68 18.12
CA GLY A 314 -14.88 5.00 17.87
C GLY A 314 -15.39 4.59 16.49
N ASP A 315 -14.55 3.94 15.67
CA ASP A 315 -14.88 3.54 14.31
C ASP A 315 -15.35 2.07 14.29
N ASN A 316 -16.66 1.89 14.14
CA ASN A 316 -17.28 0.56 14.15
C ASN A 316 -17.00 -0.25 12.87
N GLY A 317 -16.45 0.36 11.81
CA GLY A 317 -16.24 -0.29 10.52
C GLY A 317 -14.99 -1.18 10.46
N PHE A 318 -14.11 -1.16 11.46
CA PHE A 318 -12.91 -2.01 11.50
C PHE A 318 -13.28 -3.50 11.47
N ASP A 319 -12.73 -4.27 10.54
CA ASP A 319 -12.95 -5.72 10.42
C ASP A 319 -11.77 -6.44 9.74
N LEU A 320 -11.90 -7.75 9.55
CA LEU A 320 -11.13 -8.50 8.56
C LEU A 320 -11.72 -8.30 7.16
N PRO A 321 -10.89 -8.29 6.10
CA PRO A 321 -11.39 -8.23 4.74
C PRO A 321 -12.16 -9.51 4.39
N THR A 322 -13.19 -9.36 3.55
CA THR A 322 -13.73 -10.52 2.85
C THR A 322 -12.69 -11.05 1.86
N GLU A 323 -12.86 -12.29 1.41
CA GLU A 323 -11.98 -12.93 0.44
C GLU A 323 -11.91 -12.12 -0.87
N ALA A 324 -13.04 -11.52 -1.26
CA ALA A 324 -13.14 -10.64 -2.43
C ALA A 324 -12.44 -9.30 -2.22
N VAL A 325 -12.66 -8.65 -1.07
CA VAL A 325 -11.99 -7.39 -0.70
C VAL A 325 -10.47 -7.58 -0.67
N TRP A 326 -10.00 -8.72 -0.18
CA TRP A 326 -8.57 -9.05 -0.15
C TRP A 326 -7.99 -9.24 -1.55
N GLU A 327 -8.63 -10.04 -2.42
CA GLU A 327 -8.07 -10.31 -3.76
C GLU A 327 -8.12 -9.07 -4.66
N PHE A 328 -9.17 -8.26 -4.58
CA PHE A 328 -9.23 -6.99 -5.30
C PHE A 328 -8.06 -6.07 -4.90
N ALA A 329 -7.85 -5.92 -3.59
CA ALA A 329 -6.71 -5.19 -3.02
C ALA A 329 -5.36 -5.76 -3.48
N CYS A 330 -5.21 -7.08 -3.51
CA CYS A 330 -3.99 -7.78 -3.91
C CYS A 330 -3.66 -7.55 -5.39
N ARG A 331 -4.67 -7.68 -6.27
CA ARG A 331 -4.54 -7.50 -7.72
C ARG A 331 -4.25 -6.06 -8.09
N ALA A 332 -4.86 -5.11 -7.39
CA ALA A 332 -4.71 -3.69 -7.63
C ALA A 332 -4.84 -3.32 -9.11
N GLY A 333 -5.87 -3.87 -9.77
CA GLY A 333 -6.16 -3.68 -11.20
C GLY A 333 -5.47 -4.67 -12.16
N SER A 334 -4.52 -5.49 -11.70
CA SER A 334 -3.90 -6.53 -12.53
C SER A 334 -4.84 -7.71 -12.80
N THR A 335 -4.90 -8.14 -14.05
CA THR A 335 -5.59 -9.36 -14.50
C THR A 335 -4.67 -10.59 -14.51
N ASN A 336 -3.37 -10.39 -14.31
CA ASN A 336 -2.37 -11.47 -14.23
C ASN A 336 -2.35 -12.11 -12.84
N ASP A 337 -1.57 -13.18 -12.68
CA ASP A 337 -1.39 -13.85 -11.39
C ASP A 337 -0.72 -12.94 -10.35
N LEU A 338 0.21 -12.08 -10.79
CA LEU A 338 0.92 -11.11 -9.97
C LEU A 338 0.53 -9.67 -10.34
N TYR A 339 0.58 -8.74 -9.39
CA TYR A 339 0.25 -7.33 -9.66
C TYR A 339 1.29 -6.65 -10.56
N ILE A 340 2.49 -7.23 -10.68
CA ILE A 340 3.57 -6.77 -11.56
C ILE A 340 3.36 -7.20 -13.02
N GLY A 341 2.15 -7.56 -13.42
CA GLY A 341 1.87 -7.99 -14.80
C GLY A 341 2.39 -9.38 -15.17
N MET A 342 2.93 -10.13 -14.21
CA MET A 342 3.59 -11.42 -14.46
C MET A 342 2.75 -12.62 -14.03
N ASN A 343 3.09 -13.77 -14.57
CA ASN A 343 2.48 -15.05 -14.22
C ASN A 343 3.16 -15.67 -12.99
N ARG A 344 2.46 -16.60 -12.33
CA ARG A 344 3.04 -17.38 -11.24
C ARG A 344 4.33 -18.09 -11.68
N GLY A 345 5.31 -18.13 -10.79
CA GLY A 345 6.60 -18.79 -11.07
C GLY A 345 7.64 -17.86 -11.70
N ASP A 346 7.34 -16.57 -11.84
CA ASP A 346 8.32 -15.57 -12.27
C ASP A 346 9.37 -15.32 -11.18
N GLU A 347 10.65 -15.21 -11.56
CA GLU A 347 11.76 -14.99 -10.64
C GLU A 347 11.73 -13.60 -9.98
N ARG A 348 11.06 -12.62 -10.61
CA ARG A 348 10.85 -11.28 -10.04
C ARG A 348 9.92 -11.29 -8.82
N LEU A 349 9.39 -12.45 -8.44
CA LEU A 349 8.67 -12.62 -7.18
C LEU A 349 9.53 -12.20 -5.96
N ASP A 350 10.85 -12.35 -6.01
CA ASP A 350 11.78 -11.95 -4.94
C ASP A 350 11.74 -10.45 -4.61
N MET A 351 11.17 -9.64 -5.48
CA MET A 351 11.03 -8.20 -5.31
C MET A 351 9.77 -7.81 -4.56
N ILE A 352 8.75 -8.68 -4.57
CA ILE A 352 7.39 -8.38 -4.11
C ILE A 352 6.90 -9.28 -2.98
N ALA A 353 7.68 -10.32 -2.63
CA ALA A 353 7.21 -11.38 -1.74
C ALA A 353 8.31 -11.99 -0.88
N ARG A 354 7.96 -12.37 0.36
CA ARG A 354 8.73 -13.32 1.16
C ARG A 354 8.20 -14.74 0.95
N TRP A 355 9.03 -15.67 0.47
CA TRP A 355 8.63 -17.07 0.26
C TRP A 355 9.77 -18.04 0.61
N LYS A 356 9.51 -19.36 0.63
CA LYS A 356 10.39 -20.36 1.26
C LYS A 356 11.90 -20.21 1.04
N ASN A 357 12.36 -19.93 -0.18
CA ASN A 357 13.77 -20.02 -0.54
C ASN A 357 14.44 -18.68 -0.91
N ASN A 358 13.79 -17.53 -0.71
CA ASN A 358 14.37 -16.23 -1.10
C ASN A 358 14.99 -15.41 0.03
N ASN A 359 15.18 -16.05 1.18
CA ASN A 359 15.99 -15.61 2.32
C ASN A 359 15.42 -14.41 3.07
N GLY A 360 14.33 -13.79 2.59
CA GLY A 360 14.22 -12.37 2.81
C GLY A 360 15.23 -11.64 1.92
N ASN A 361 14.98 -10.41 1.49
CA ASN A 361 16.06 -9.51 1.07
C ASN A 361 16.98 -9.11 2.26
N LEU A 362 17.40 -10.09 3.07
CA LEU A 362 18.26 -9.94 4.23
C LEU A 362 19.69 -10.27 3.82
N VAL A 363 20.59 -9.34 4.13
CA VAL A 363 22.04 -9.48 4.00
C VAL A 363 22.57 -10.40 5.11
N ASN A 364 22.06 -11.63 5.24
CA ASN A 364 22.76 -12.75 5.88
C ASN A 364 22.01 -14.09 5.68
N PRO A 365 22.55 -15.05 4.90
CA PRO A 365 21.87 -16.30 4.57
C PRO A 365 22.39 -17.45 5.44
N ASP A 366 21.93 -17.55 6.70
CA ASP A 366 22.08 -18.80 7.47
C ASP A 366 20.68 -19.37 7.78
N TYR A 367 20.38 -20.50 7.15
CA TYR A 367 19.02 -20.96 6.90
C TYR A 367 18.53 -22.02 7.87
N ASN A 368 17.48 -21.68 8.62
CA ASN A 368 16.30 -22.52 8.78
C ASN A 368 15.12 -21.64 9.20
N CYS A 369 13.93 -21.82 8.59
CA CYS A 369 12.70 -21.05 8.91
C CYS A 369 12.14 -21.31 10.33
N THR A 370 12.96 -21.75 11.28
CA THR A 370 12.52 -22.32 12.58
C THR A 370 13.20 -21.75 13.82
N SER A 371 14.19 -20.87 13.71
CA SER A 371 14.53 -20.00 14.84
C SER A 371 13.80 -18.67 14.67
N ALA A 372 13.65 -17.91 15.75
CA ALA A 372 13.00 -16.60 15.79
C ALA A 372 13.64 -15.52 14.89
N GLU A 373 14.50 -15.93 13.97
CA GLU A 373 15.35 -15.17 13.06
C GLU A 373 15.07 -15.54 11.57
N GLY A 374 14.22 -16.53 11.24
CA GLY A 374 14.21 -17.12 9.88
C GLY A 374 12.89 -17.34 9.10
N GLY A 375 11.70 -17.05 9.64
CA GLY A 375 10.44 -17.32 8.94
C GLY A 375 9.96 -16.17 8.05
N THR A 376 9.30 -15.19 8.67
CA THR A 376 8.72 -13.99 8.06
C THR A 376 9.79 -12.92 7.81
N ALA A 377 9.45 -11.87 7.07
CA ALA A 377 10.23 -10.63 6.98
C ALA A 377 9.63 -9.55 7.89
N ILE A 378 10.36 -8.46 8.10
CA ILE A 378 9.78 -7.21 8.60
C ILE A 378 8.73 -6.73 7.58
N VAL A 379 7.57 -6.27 8.02
CA VAL A 379 6.54 -5.78 7.09
C VAL A 379 7.07 -4.61 6.26
N GLY A 380 6.70 -4.56 4.99
CA GLY A 380 7.18 -3.56 4.05
C GLY A 380 8.64 -3.73 3.62
N SER A 381 9.18 -4.95 3.64
CA SER A 381 10.53 -5.24 3.13
C SER A 381 10.58 -5.43 1.61
N TYR A 382 9.43 -5.63 0.98
CA TYR A 382 9.28 -5.85 -0.45
C TYR A 382 8.56 -4.68 -1.11
N ALA A 383 8.57 -4.60 -2.44
CA ALA A 383 7.87 -3.54 -3.14
C ALA A 383 6.34 -3.65 -2.88
N PRO A 384 5.63 -2.52 -2.75
CA PRO A 384 4.18 -2.53 -2.64
C PRO A 384 3.52 -2.68 -4.01
N ASN A 385 2.22 -2.97 -4.04
CA ASN A 385 1.40 -2.83 -5.25
C ASN A 385 1.10 -1.34 -5.58
N VAL A 386 0.35 -1.09 -6.67
CA VAL A 386 0.04 0.28 -7.15
C VAL A 386 -0.79 1.12 -6.17
N TRP A 387 -1.42 0.48 -5.19
CA TRP A 387 -2.13 1.18 -4.12
C TRP A 387 -1.27 1.42 -2.88
N GLY A 388 -0.06 0.89 -2.83
CA GLY A 388 0.82 1.03 -1.67
C GLY A 388 0.62 -0.03 -0.60
N LEU A 389 0.00 -1.17 -0.93
CA LEU A 389 -0.13 -2.31 -0.02
C LEU A 389 1.08 -3.23 -0.18
N TYR A 390 1.69 -3.58 0.95
CA TYR A 390 2.90 -4.41 1.02
C TYR A 390 2.58 -5.84 1.41
N ASP A 391 3.49 -6.76 1.08
CA ASP A 391 3.47 -8.17 1.53
C ASP A 391 2.19 -8.91 1.11
N MET A 392 1.55 -8.51 0.01
CA MET A 392 0.32 -9.15 -0.50
C MET A 392 0.59 -10.54 -1.09
N TYR A 393 1.85 -10.89 -1.37
CA TYR A 393 2.26 -12.21 -1.82
C TYR A 393 3.30 -12.76 -0.86
N GLY A 394 2.97 -13.78 -0.07
CA GLY A 394 3.87 -14.38 0.91
C GLY A 394 3.93 -13.65 2.24
N ASN A 395 5.10 -13.71 2.89
CA ASN A 395 5.32 -13.36 4.30
C ASN A 395 4.49 -14.26 5.24
N LEU A 396 3.23 -13.92 5.50
CA LEU A 396 2.34 -14.73 6.30
C LEU A 396 0.95 -14.78 5.64
N SER A 397 0.40 -15.99 5.51
CA SER A 397 -0.94 -16.16 4.95
C SER A 397 -1.96 -15.43 5.83
N GLU A 398 -2.82 -14.63 5.22
CA GLU A 398 -3.74 -13.74 5.92
C GLU A 398 -5.15 -14.32 6.01
N TYR A 399 -5.76 -14.32 7.20
CA TYR A 399 -7.14 -14.75 7.40
C TYR A 399 -8.14 -13.71 6.87
N CYS A 400 -9.06 -14.17 6.03
CA CYS A 400 -10.25 -13.42 5.62
C CYS A 400 -11.44 -13.74 6.53
N LEU A 401 -12.48 -12.92 6.43
CA LEU A 401 -13.75 -13.10 7.14
C LEU A 401 -14.47 -14.40 6.74
N ASP A 402 -14.33 -14.79 5.48
CA ASP A 402 -15.09 -15.82 4.80
C ASP A 402 -14.84 -17.23 5.33
N ARG A 403 -15.91 -18.02 5.34
CA ARG A 403 -15.81 -19.47 5.51
C ARG A 403 -15.14 -20.07 4.29
N TYR A 404 -14.23 -21.00 4.50
CA TYR A 404 -13.69 -21.75 3.37
C TYR A 404 -14.72 -22.73 2.84
N ILE A 405 -14.89 -22.72 1.53
CA ILE A 405 -15.59 -23.75 0.77
C ILE A 405 -14.78 -24.08 -0.49
N GLY A 406 -15.03 -25.29 -0.99
CA GLY A 406 -14.47 -25.74 -2.27
C GLY A 406 -14.87 -24.81 -3.39
N ASP A 407 -16.13 -24.80 -3.81
CA ASP A 407 -16.57 -24.09 -5.02
C ASP A 407 -16.86 -22.59 -4.79
N LEU A 408 -16.10 -21.72 -5.44
CA LEU A 408 -16.29 -20.27 -5.37
C LEU A 408 -17.40 -19.72 -6.28
N SER A 409 -17.86 -20.50 -7.27
CA SER A 409 -18.80 -20.02 -8.30
C SER A 409 -20.11 -19.40 -7.78
N PRO A 410 -20.67 -19.76 -6.60
CA PRO A 410 -21.92 -19.17 -6.12
C PRO A 410 -21.81 -17.73 -5.58
N TYR A 411 -20.61 -17.19 -5.41
CA TYR A 411 -20.37 -15.94 -4.66
C TYR A 411 -20.08 -14.72 -5.55
N ALA A 412 -20.69 -14.70 -6.73
CA ALA A 412 -20.68 -13.54 -7.62
C ALA A 412 -21.63 -12.43 -7.14
N GLY A 413 -21.36 -11.19 -7.56
CA GLY A 413 -22.21 -10.03 -7.32
C GLY A 413 -21.60 -8.96 -6.41
N ASP A 414 -22.47 -8.14 -5.83
CA ASP A 414 -22.10 -6.97 -5.04
C ASP A 414 -21.66 -7.36 -3.62
N ASP A 415 -20.46 -6.92 -3.24
CA ASP A 415 -19.88 -7.04 -1.88
C ASP A 415 -20.03 -8.44 -1.23
N PRO A 416 -19.55 -9.53 -1.89
CA PRO A 416 -19.71 -10.87 -1.36
C PRO A 416 -18.89 -11.05 -0.07
N TRP A 417 -19.57 -11.58 0.95
CA TRP A 417 -19.00 -11.94 2.26
C TRP A 417 -18.88 -13.46 2.47
N GLY A 418 -19.02 -14.22 1.38
CA GLY A 418 -18.87 -15.67 1.36
C GLY A 418 -20.05 -16.45 1.95
N PRO A 419 -19.85 -17.74 2.27
CA PRO A 419 -20.91 -18.66 2.68
C PRO A 419 -21.48 -18.34 4.06
N THR A 420 -22.80 -18.45 4.20
CA THR A 420 -23.46 -18.50 5.50
C THR A 420 -23.22 -19.83 6.21
N SER A 421 -23.49 -19.88 7.51
CA SER A 421 -23.37 -21.13 8.29
C SER A 421 -24.32 -22.25 7.82
N SER A 422 -25.45 -21.90 7.21
CA SER A 422 -26.39 -22.89 6.64
C SER A 422 -25.87 -23.56 5.36
N GLU A 423 -24.93 -22.92 4.66
CA GLU A 423 -24.43 -23.37 3.35
C GLU A 423 -23.11 -24.15 3.47
N ALA A 424 -22.34 -23.92 4.53
CA ALA A 424 -21.11 -24.66 4.79
C ALA A 424 -21.40 -26.05 5.40
N SER A 425 -21.44 -27.09 4.56
CA SER A 425 -21.66 -28.46 5.02
C SER A 425 -20.44 -28.97 5.81
N LYS A 426 -20.54 -28.97 7.15
CA LYS A 426 -19.71 -29.71 8.13
C LYS A 426 -18.36 -29.11 8.57
N GLU A 427 -17.93 -27.98 8.02
CA GLU A 427 -16.58 -27.43 8.25
C GLU A 427 -16.60 -25.98 8.79
N TYR A 428 -17.42 -25.74 9.82
CA TYR A 428 -17.70 -24.42 10.40
C TYR A 428 -16.48 -23.63 10.92
N TYR A 429 -15.35 -24.28 11.13
CA TYR A 429 -14.13 -23.70 11.69
C TYR A 429 -13.06 -23.37 10.65
N PHE A 430 -13.27 -23.73 9.40
CA PHE A 430 -12.32 -23.42 8.35
C PHE A 430 -12.60 -22.03 7.79
N ARG A 431 -11.57 -21.19 7.78
CA ARG A 431 -11.61 -19.83 7.25
C ARG A 431 -10.59 -19.70 6.14
N VAL A 432 -10.92 -18.85 5.18
CA VAL A 432 -10.07 -18.60 4.03
C VAL A 432 -8.75 -17.97 4.49
N LEU A 433 -7.66 -18.45 3.91
CA LEU A 433 -6.33 -17.88 3.98
C LEU A 433 -5.89 -17.44 2.59
N ARG A 434 -5.31 -16.24 2.48
CA ARG A 434 -4.85 -15.62 1.24
C ARG A 434 -3.36 -15.26 1.27
N GLY A 435 -2.81 -14.94 0.10
CA GLY A 435 -1.44 -14.41 -0.07
C GLY A 435 -0.31 -15.44 -0.06
N GLY A 436 -0.50 -16.57 0.62
CA GLY A 436 0.57 -17.54 0.85
C GLY A 436 1.50 -17.09 1.98
N ASP A 437 2.47 -17.93 2.35
CA ASP A 437 3.37 -17.63 3.46
C ASP A 437 4.83 -17.92 3.11
N CYS A 438 5.72 -17.47 4.00
CA CYS A 438 7.16 -17.62 3.92
C CYS A 438 7.67 -19.06 3.92
N THR A 439 6.83 -20.08 4.09
CA THR A 439 7.19 -21.50 4.06
C THR A 439 6.76 -22.19 2.76
N VAL A 440 5.95 -21.52 1.94
CA VAL A 440 5.46 -22.02 0.65
C VAL A 440 6.42 -21.64 -0.46
N ASP A 441 6.69 -22.59 -1.36
CA ASP A 441 7.51 -22.38 -2.55
C ASP A 441 6.78 -21.53 -3.60
N TYR A 442 7.52 -20.68 -4.30
CA TYR A 442 7.02 -19.67 -5.23
C TYR A 442 6.06 -20.20 -6.30
N ASN A 443 6.16 -21.47 -6.68
CA ASN A 443 5.27 -22.09 -7.66
C ASN A 443 3.87 -22.41 -7.13
N TYR A 444 3.62 -22.30 -5.82
CA TYR A 444 2.44 -22.93 -5.21
C TYR A 444 1.55 -22.01 -4.36
N GLY A 445 2.02 -20.84 -3.93
CA GLY A 445 1.26 -20.01 -2.97
C GLY A 445 1.24 -18.51 -3.21
N GLN A 446 2.20 -17.96 -3.95
CA GLN A 446 2.38 -16.51 -4.08
C GLN A 446 1.76 -16.00 -5.39
N TYR A 447 0.43 -16.02 -5.46
CA TYR A 447 -0.33 -15.45 -6.58
C TYR A 447 -1.73 -15.04 -6.15
N SER A 448 -2.35 -14.09 -6.87
CA SER A 448 -3.57 -13.37 -6.44
C SER A 448 -4.77 -14.28 -6.20
N SER A 449 -4.99 -15.25 -7.08
CA SER A 449 -6.06 -16.24 -6.95
C SER A 449 -5.74 -17.40 -6.00
N TYR A 450 -4.55 -17.44 -5.40
CA TYR A 450 -4.21 -18.46 -4.42
C TYR A 450 -5.09 -18.31 -3.17
N ARG A 451 -5.61 -19.44 -2.72
CA ARG A 451 -6.40 -19.54 -1.50
C ARG A 451 -6.22 -20.90 -0.88
N THR A 452 -6.22 -20.91 0.44
CA THR A 452 -6.19 -22.13 1.25
C THR A 452 -7.10 -21.91 2.47
N TYR A 453 -7.03 -22.79 3.45
CA TYR A 453 -7.84 -22.69 4.65
C TYR A 453 -7.06 -22.94 5.92
N GLY A 454 -7.47 -22.27 6.99
CA GLY A 454 -6.98 -22.51 8.34
C GLY A 454 -8.11 -22.96 9.26
N ASN A 455 -7.85 -23.98 10.09
CA ASN A 455 -8.78 -24.38 11.15
C ASN A 455 -8.60 -23.48 12.37
N VAL A 456 -9.59 -22.64 12.66
CA VAL A 456 -9.51 -21.68 13.77
C VAL A 456 -9.76 -22.31 15.14
N ALA A 457 -10.38 -23.50 15.23
CA ALA A 457 -10.74 -24.12 16.52
C ALA A 457 -9.57 -24.80 17.25
N ASN A 458 -8.51 -25.19 16.53
CA ASN A 458 -7.40 -25.98 17.06
C ASN A 458 -6.10 -25.18 17.17
N GLY A 459 -6.18 -23.94 17.67
CA GLY A 459 -5.02 -23.05 17.79
C GLY A 459 -4.47 -22.57 16.45
N GLY A 460 -5.36 -22.40 15.46
CA GLY A 460 -5.01 -21.86 14.15
C GLY A 460 -4.35 -20.49 14.29
N LYS A 461 -3.14 -20.38 13.76
CA LYS A 461 -2.36 -19.15 13.70
C LYS A 461 -2.16 -18.71 12.26
N GLY A 462 -2.23 -17.41 12.01
CA GLY A 462 -1.96 -16.82 10.71
C GLY A 462 -1.92 -15.31 10.80
N GLY A 463 -1.65 -14.67 9.67
CA GLY A 463 -1.61 -13.23 9.55
C GLY A 463 -3.02 -12.66 9.57
N VAL A 464 -3.11 -11.38 9.90
CA VAL A 464 -4.33 -10.60 9.72
C VAL A 464 -3.97 -9.24 9.17
N ARG A 465 -4.77 -8.77 8.23
CA ARG A 465 -4.76 -7.40 7.76
C ARG A 465 -6.13 -6.82 8.03
N LEU A 466 -6.16 -5.61 8.55
CA LEU A 466 -7.40 -4.95 8.93
C LEU A 466 -7.96 -4.21 7.72
N CYS A 467 -9.27 -4.22 7.58
CA CYS A 467 -9.99 -3.34 6.68
C CYS A 467 -10.97 -2.46 7.46
N LEU A 468 -11.46 -1.42 6.78
CA LEU A 468 -12.44 -0.49 7.30
C LEU A 468 -13.39 -0.13 6.16
N THR A 469 -14.64 -0.60 6.26
CA THR A 469 -15.70 -0.26 5.30
C THR A 469 -16.26 1.12 5.63
N ILE A 470 -16.41 1.98 4.63
CA ILE A 470 -17.06 3.28 4.78
C ILE A 470 -18.56 3.06 4.57
N TYR A 471 -19.35 3.13 5.65
CA TYR A 471 -20.81 3.07 5.60
C TYR A 471 -21.45 4.45 5.47
#